data_AF-A0A249NUB6-F1
#
_entry.id   AF-A0A249NUB6-F1
#
_cell.length_a   1.000
_cell.length_b   1.000
_cell.length_c   1.000
_cell.angle_alpha   90.00
_cell.angle_beta   90.00
_cell.angle_gamma   90.00
#
_symmetry.space_group_name_H-M   'P 1'
#
loop_
_entity.id
_entity.type
_entity.pdbx_description
1 polymer ?
#
loop_
_entity_poly.entity_id
_entity_poly.type
_entity_poly.pdbx_seq_one_letter_code
_entity_poly.pdbx_strand_id
1 'polypeptide(L)'
;MDEKNFGAALGVSVAQVRSYEQGTGRVCATQLLTMADVLQVHFSFFFEDALGATDGGVPKTVGGKDVSTSMVFRSRIVRRWRIIRPGLWGGRTLVLSVG
;
A
#
# COMPACT_ATOMS: atom_id res chain seq x y z
N MET A 1 3.23 -5.14 21.96
CA MET A 1 3.85 -3.94 21.36
C MET A 1 2.72 -3.07 20.84
N ASP A 2 2.71 -1.75 21.09
CA ASP A 2 1.63 -0.87 20.59
C ASP A 2 1.76 -0.57 19.09
N GLU A 3 0.65 -0.31 18.39
CA GLU A 3 0.61 0.03 16.95
C GLU A 3 1.58 1.17 16.58
N LYS A 4 1.70 2.17 17.47
CA LYS A 4 2.61 3.32 17.29
C LYS A 4 4.07 2.91 17.33
N ASN A 5 4.43 2.02 18.24
CA ASN A 5 5.80 1.53 18.41
C ASN A 5 6.17 0.60 17.25
N PHE A 6 5.22 -0.24 16.82
CA PHE A 6 5.40 -1.11 15.65
C PHE A 6 5.54 -0.32 14.35
N GLY A 7 4.69 0.68 14.14
CA GLY A 7 4.80 1.59 12.99
C GLY A 7 6.12 2.35 12.96
N ALA A 8 6.59 2.83 14.12
CA ALA A 8 7.89 3.47 14.25
C ALA A 8 9.06 2.53 13.92
N ALA A 9 9.02 1.28 14.39
CA ALA A 9 10.04 0.27 14.09
C ALA A 9 10.10 -0.10 12.59
N LEU A 10 8.97 -0.02 11.88
CA LEU A 10 8.86 -0.32 10.46
C LEU A 10 8.98 0.91 9.54
N GLY A 11 9.06 2.12 10.09
CA GLY A 11 9.01 3.35 9.32
C GLY A 11 7.68 3.58 8.57
N VAL A 12 6.57 3.02 9.07
CA VAL A 12 5.22 3.16 8.49
C VAL A 12 4.28 3.95 9.40
N SER A 13 3.25 4.57 8.82
CA SER A 13 2.26 5.29 9.60
C SER A 13 1.35 4.33 10.39
N VAL A 14 0.78 4.80 11.51
CA VAL A 14 -0.19 4.03 12.32
C VAL A 14 -1.41 3.61 11.49
N ALA A 15 -1.88 4.49 10.59
CA ALA A 15 -2.99 4.17 9.69
C ALA A 15 -2.65 3.02 8.72
N GLN A 16 -1.39 2.91 8.33
CA GLN A 16 -0.89 1.83 7.47
C GLN A 16 -0.78 0.51 8.24
N VAL A 17 -0.31 0.54 9.49
CA VAL A 17 -0.35 -0.62 10.40
C VAL A 17 -1.78 -1.13 10.54
N ARG A 18 -2.73 -0.25 10.85
CA ARG A 18 -4.16 -0.61 10.93
C ARG A 18 -4.69 -1.17 9.61
N SER A 19 -4.23 -0.67 8.47
CA SER A 19 -4.64 -1.21 7.16
C SER A 19 -4.13 -2.63 6.93
N TYR A 20 -2.96 -2.97 7.47
CA TYR A 20 -2.43 -4.34 7.42
C TYR A 20 -3.20 -5.28 8.34
N GLU A 21 -3.51 -4.85 9.57
CA GLU A 21 -4.32 -5.61 10.51
C GLU A 21 -5.75 -5.87 9.99
N GLN A 22 -6.33 -4.91 9.29
CA GLN A 22 -7.66 -5.03 8.68
C GLN A 22 -7.66 -5.76 7.33
N GLY A 23 -6.48 -6.15 6.81
CA GLY A 23 -6.35 -6.82 5.51
C GLY A 23 -6.70 -5.97 4.29
N THR A 24 -6.87 -4.65 4.45
CA THR A 24 -7.19 -3.74 3.32
C THR A 24 -5.94 -3.33 2.55
N GLY A 25 -4.76 -3.34 3.19
CA GLY A 25 -3.46 -3.11 2.57
C GLY A 25 -2.68 -4.41 2.37
N ARG A 26 -2.14 -4.62 1.16
CA ARG A 26 -1.20 -5.72 0.90
C ARG A 26 0.22 -5.34 1.35
N VAL A 27 0.94 -6.30 1.92
CA VAL A 27 2.32 -6.14 2.38
C VAL A 27 3.26 -6.80 1.36
N CYS A 28 4.39 -6.14 1.04
CA CYS A 28 5.43 -6.73 0.18
C CYS A 28 6.20 -7.82 0.94
N ALA A 29 6.69 -8.85 0.26
CA ALA A 29 7.46 -9.94 0.89
C ALA A 29 8.66 -9.45 1.71
N THR A 30 9.42 -8.48 1.19
CA THR A 30 10.53 -7.84 1.91
C THR A 30 10.10 -7.17 3.20
N GLN A 31 8.93 -6.53 3.19
CA GLN A 31 8.39 -5.85 4.36
C GLN A 31 7.85 -6.85 5.39
N LEU A 32 7.28 -7.96 4.93
CA LEU A 32 6.85 -9.07 5.79
C LEU A 32 8.04 -9.72 6.51
N LEU A 33 9.19 -9.84 5.84
CA LEU A 33 10.44 -10.29 6.48
C LEU A 33 10.89 -9.33 7.58
N THR A 34 10.91 -8.02 7.32
CA THR A 34 11.23 -7.01 8.34
C THR A 34 10.24 -7.05 9.52
N MET A 35 8.96 -7.28 9.26
CA MET A 35 7.95 -7.45 10.31
C MET A 35 8.24 -8.69 11.17
N ALA A 36 8.64 -9.80 10.55
CA ALA A 36 9.03 -11.02 11.26
C ALA A 36 10.23 -10.76 12.20
N ASP A 37 11.25 -10.04 11.71
CA ASP A 37 12.42 -9.65 12.49
C ASP A 37 12.04 -8.76 13.69
N VAL A 38 11.19 -7.74 13.48
CA VAL A 38 10.74 -6.83 14.55
C VAL A 38 9.92 -7.56 15.62
N LEU A 39 9.05 -8.48 15.19
CA LEU A 39 8.21 -9.27 16.09
C LEU A 39 8.94 -10.47 16.71
N GLN A 40 10.18 -10.75 16.28
CA GLN A 40 10.97 -11.92 16.70
C GLN A 40 10.22 -13.25 16.47
N VAL A 41 9.49 -13.34 15.36
CA VAL A 41 8.76 -14.55 14.93
C VAL A 41 9.33 -15.05 13.61
N HIS A 42 9.22 -16.36 13.34
CA HIS A 42 9.58 -16.89 12.03
C HIS A 42 8.57 -16.43 10.97
N PHE A 43 9.01 -16.13 9.74
CA PHE A 43 8.13 -15.61 8.67
C PHE A 43 6.92 -16.53 8.37
N SER A 44 7.06 -17.83 8.64
CA SER A 44 5.98 -18.82 8.48
C SER A 44 4.76 -18.52 9.36
N PHE A 45 4.94 -17.81 10.48
CA PHE A 45 3.88 -17.43 11.42
C PHE A 45 2.71 -16.70 10.72
N PHE A 46 3.01 -15.84 9.75
CA PHE A 46 1.99 -15.09 9.00
C PHE A 46 1.12 -15.96 8.08
N PHE A 47 1.47 -17.24 7.90
CA PHE A 47 0.77 -18.17 7.00
C PHE A 47 0.08 -19.33 7.74
N GLU A 48 0.25 -19.47 9.05
CA GLU A 48 -0.32 -20.60 9.81
C GLU A 48 -1.86 -20.62 9.74
N ASP A 49 -2.50 -19.45 9.81
CA ASP A 49 -3.97 -19.33 9.71
C ASP A 49 -4.47 -19.48 8.26
N ALA A 50 -3.62 -19.23 7.26
CA ALA A 50 -3.97 -19.47 5.86
C ALA A 50 -4.12 -20.98 5.56
N LEU A 51 -3.40 -21.84 6.29
CA LEU A 51 -3.49 -23.29 6.21
C LEU A 51 -4.73 -23.85 6.95
N GLY A 52 -5.29 -23.11 7.89
CA GLY A 52 -6.56 -23.45 8.57
C GLY A 52 -7.80 -22.99 7.81
N ALA A 53 -7.72 -21.85 7.10
CA ALA A 53 -8.78 -21.38 6.21
C ALA A 53 -8.99 -22.26 4.97
N THR A 54 -8.09 -23.21 4.71
CA THR A 54 -8.18 -24.19 3.61
C THR A 54 -9.03 -25.42 3.92
N ASP A 55 -9.69 -25.50 5.08
CA ASP A 55 -10.77 -26.48 5.30
C ASP A 55 -12.14 -26.01 4.74
N GLY A 56 -12.17 -24.85 4.07
CA GLY A 56 -13.35 -24.28 3.42
C GLY A 56 -13.11 -23.68 2.04
N GLY A 57 -11.99 -24.01 1.39
CA GLY A 57 -11.63 -23.35 0.14
C GLY A 57 -10.40 -23.96 -0.53
N VAL A 58 -10.52 -25.20 -1.00
CA VAL A 58 -9.77 -25.64 -2.18
C VAL A 58 -9.83 -24.48 -3.18
N PRO A 59 -8.70 -23.86 -3.60
CA PRO A 59 -8.75 -22.94 -4.70
C PRO A 59 -9.32 -23.76 -5.85
N LYS A 60 -10.52 -23.40 -6.32
CA LYS A 60 -11.08 -24.06 -7.48
C LYS A 60 -10.09 -23.84 -8.60
N THR A 61 -9.26 -24.84 -8.85
CA THR A 61 -8.58 -25.02 -10.11
C THR A 61 -9.73 -25.02 -11.11
N VAL A 62 -9.95 -23.89 -11.77
CA VAL A 62 -10.93 -23.74 -12.84
C VAL A 62 -10.46 -24.68 -13.94
N GLY A 63 -10.98 -25.91 -13.87
CA GLY A 63 -11.00 -26.82 -14.98
C GLY A 63 -12.04 -26.30 -15.97
N GLY A 64 -11.57 -25.69 -17.05
CA GLY A 64 -12.29 -25.65 -18.30
C GLY A 64 -13.18 -24.42 -18.57
N LYS A 65 -12.65 -23.61 -19.51
CA LYS A 65 -13.34 -22.94 -20.64
C LYS A 65 -13.85 -21.49 -20.55
N ASP A 66 -13.77 -20.82 -19.41
CA ASP A 66 -14.07 -19.38 -19.33
C ASP A 66 -12.94 -18.57 -18.67
N VAL A 67 -11.71 -18.70 -19.18
CA VAL A 67 -10.68 -17.68 -18.94
C VAL A 67 -11.02 -16.46 -19.80
N SER A 68 -12.06 -15.73 -19.40
CA SER A 68 -12.15 -14.33 -19.77
C SER A 68 -11.05 -13.63 -18.97
N THR A 69 -10.00 -13.27 -19.70
CA THR A 69 -8.80 -12.59 -19.23
C THR A 69 -9.19 -11.21 -18.70
N SER A 70 -9.81 -11.17 -17.53
CA SER A 70 -10.04 -9.95 -16.77
C SER A 70 -9.20 -9.99 -15.49
N MET A 71 -7.96 -10.46 -15.62
CA MET A 71 -6.84 -9.82 -14.92
C MET A 71 -6.57 -8.44 -15.55
N VAL A 72 -7.61 -7.61 -15.69
CA VAL A 72 -7.39 -6.17 -15.69
C VAL A 72 -7.23 -5.84 -14.23
N PHE A 73 -5.98 -5.89 -13.78
CA PHE A 73 -5.51 -5.18 -12.60
C PHE A 73 -6.28 -3.85 -12.59
N ARG A 74 -7.22 -3.68 -11.67
CA ARG A 74 -7.96 -2.43 -11.55
C ARG A 74 -6.97 -1.43 -10.97
N SER A 75 -6.07 -0.97 -11.83
CA SER A 75 -5.15 0.14 -11.63
C SER A 75 -5.99 1.39 -11.43
N ARG A 76 -6.61 1.54 -10.25
CA ARG A 76 -6.81 2.86 -9.69
C ARG A 76 -5.50 3.26 -9.02
N ILE A 77 -4.50 3.51 -9.86
CA ILE A 77 -3.45 4.45 -9.53
C ILE A 77 -4.18 5.79 -9.39
N VAL A 78 -4.66 6.11 -8.19
CA VAL A 78 -4.98 7.48 -7.85
C VAL A 78 -3.64 8.18 -7.79
N ARG A 79 -3.16 8.61 -8.96
CA ARG A 79 -2.07 9.56 -9.06
C ARG A 79 -2.58 10.80 -8.32
N ARG A 80 -2.20 10.95 -7.06
CA ARG A 80 -2.20 12.27 -6.41
C ARG A 80 -1.12 13.08 -7.11
N TRP A 81 -1.48 13.58 -8.30
CA TRP A 81 -0.76 14.62 -9.00
C TRP A 81 -0.90 15.86 -8.12
N ARG A 82 0.02 16.04 -7.17
CA ARG A 82 0.32 17.38 -6.68
C ARG A 82 0.86 18.10 -7.91
N ILE A 83 -0.04 18.81 -8.57
CA ILE A 83 0.25 19.77 -9.63
C ILE A 83 1.32 20.69 -9.06
N ILE A 84 2.56 20.48 -9.51
CA ILE A 84 3.57 21.53 -9.55
C ILE A 84 2.98 22.53 -10.54
N ARG A 85 2.50 23.68 -10.06
CA ARG A 85 2.13 24.79 -10.95
C ARG A 85 3.44 25.42 -11.45
N PRO A 86 3.83 25.25 -12.72
CA PRO A 86 4.94 25.98 -13.30
C PRO A 86 4.48 27.42 -13.56
N GLY A 87 5.43 28.36 -13.60
CA GLY A 87 5.21 29.80 -13.52
C GLY A 87 4.10 30.37 -14.41
N LEU A 88 3.20 31.12 -13.77
CA LEU A 88 2.48 32.24 -14.38
C LEU A 88 2.02 33.19 -13.27
N TRP A 89 2.97 33.78 -12.55
CA TRP A 89 2.77 35.08 -11.91
C TRP A 89 3.65 36.06 -12.67
N GLY A 90 2.97 36.77 -13.57
CA GLY A 90 3.57 37.62 -14.56
C GLY A 90 4.43 38.71 -13.92
N GLY A 91 5.65 38.83 -14.43
CA GLY A 91 6.30 40.12 -14.40
C GLY A 91 5.51 41.13 -15.23
N ARG A 92 5.74 42.41 -14.89
CA ARG A 92 5.49 43.64 -15.66
C ARG A 92 4.19 44.38 -15.34
N THR A 93 4.29 45.34 -14.42
CA THR A 93 4.29 46.76 -14.82
C THR A 93 5.38 47.51 -14.04
N LEU A 94 6.43 47.90 -14.76
CA LEU A 94 7.17 49.11 -14.46
C LEU A 94 6.23 50.27 -14.82
N VAL A 95 5.89 51.13 -13.85
CA VAL A 95 5.59 52.54 -14.14
C VAL A 95 6.30 53.35 -13.06
N LEU A 96 7.37 54.00 -13.51
CA LEU A 96 7.95 55.16 -12.88
C LEU A 96 6.88 56.26 -12.89
N SER A 97 6.59 56.87 -11.74
CA SER A 97 5.97 58.20 -11.69
C SER A 97 6.99 59.17 -11.14
N VAL A 98 7.58 59.93 -12.06
CA VAL A 98 8.19 61.24 -11.84
C VAL A 98 7.06 62.26 -11.82
N GLY A 99 7.13 63.24 -10.91
CA GLY A 99 6.24 64.41 -10.86
C GLY A 99 5.91 64.82 -9.44
#